data_AF-A0A086M1V9-F1
#
_entry.id   AF-A0A086M1V9-F1
#
_cell.length_a   1.000
_cell.length_b   1.000
_cell.length_c   1.000
_cell.angle_alpha   90.00
_cell.angle_beta   90.00
_cell.angle_gamma   90.00
#
_symmetry.space_group_name_H-M   'P 1'
#
loop_
_entity.id
_entity.type
_entity.pdbx_description
1 polymer ?
#
loop_
_entity_poly.entity_id
_entity_poly.type
_entity_poly.pdbx_seq_one_letter_code
_entity_poly.pdbx_strand_id
1 'polypeptide(L)'
;MADIRTCAEAFFAFFLAVSLPFCGSASGATAQNSVKVDILYESKCPFCFSWLKEELHPAVEHLGDDVLRKANIVFDPLPFGNAKEIPDGKGGFSFECQ
;
A
#
# COMPACT_ATOMS: atom_id res chain seq x y z
N MET A 1 11.22 15.84 15.33
CA MET A 1 12.49 15.65 14.61
C MET A 1 13.59 15.62 15.65
N ALA A 2 14.00 14.43 16.09
CA ALA A 2 15.03 14.24 17.10
C ALA A 2 16.17 13.45 16.47
N ASP A 3 17.36 14.04 16.54
CA ASP A 3 18.57 13.79 15.78
C ASP A 3 19.30 12.51 16.24
N ILE A 4 19.80 11.71 15.30
CA ILE A 4 20.48 10.40 15.49
C ILE A 4 21.97 10.57 15.88
N ARG A 5 22.40 11.75 16.32
CA ARG A 5 23.84 12.07 16.48
C ARG A 5 24.56 11.70 17.78
N THR A 6 23.99 10.94 18.72
CA THR A 6 24.63 10.84 20.07
C THR A 6 24.92 9.43 20.60
N CYS A 7 25.38 8.49 19.78
CA CYS A 7 25.82 7.16 20.29
C CYS A 7 27.25 6.74 19.91
N ALA A 8 28.10 7.66 19.40
CA ALA A 8 29.43 7.31 18.90
C ALA A 8 30.60 7.86 19.72
N GLU A 9 30.43 8.16 21.01
CA GLU A 9 31.54 8.56 21.89
C GLU A 9 31.43 7.81 23.22
N ALA A 10 31.93 6.58 23.25
CA ALA A 10 32.25 5.91 24.51
C ALA A 10 33.40 4.92 24.30
N PHE A 11 34.56 5.30 24.86
CA PHE A 11 35.61 4.41 25.35
C PHE A 11 36.43 3.61 24.33
N PHE A 12 37.39 4.31 23.70
CA PHE A 12 38.63 3.69 23.26
C PHE A 12 39.56 3.48 24.47
N ALA A 13 39.19 2.53 25.35
CA ALA A 13 40.09 1.99 26.37
C ALA A 13 40.39 0.53 26.00
N PHE A 14 41.44 0.41 25.20
CA PHE A 14 42.24 -0.79 25.00
C PHE A 14 42.49 -1.45 26.36
N PHE A 15 41.90 -2.62 26.65
CA PHE A 15 42.48 -3.71 27.45
C PHE A 15 41.39 -4.76 27.72
N LEU A 16 41.65 -5.98 27.24
CA LEU A 16 41.19 -7.27 27.78
C LEU A 16 39.71 -7.40 28.14
N ALA A 17 38.97 -8.13 27.30
CA ALA A 17 38.30 -9.38 27.69
C ALA A 17 37.08 -9.65 26.81
N VAL A 18 37.01 -10.90 26.34
CA VAL A 18 35.79 -11.61 25.94
C VAL A 18 35.06 -11.01 24.74
N SER A 19 35.43 -11.53 23.56
CA SER A 19 34.58 -11.55 22.38
C SER A 19 33.38 -12.47 22.63
N LEU A 20 32.35 -11.96 23.30
CA LEU A 20 31.01 -12.52 23.18
C LEU A 20 30.51 -12.17 21.77
N PRO A 21 30.07 -13.15 20.95
CA PRO A 21 29.41 -12.82 19.71
C PRO A 21 28.10 -12.17 20.10
N PHE A 22 28.01 -10.86 19.89
CA PHE A 22 26.75 -10.13 19.99
C PHE A 22 25.87 -10.68 18.86
N CYS A 23 25.15 -11.76 19.15
CA CYS A 23 24.09 -12.29 18.31
C CYS A 23 22.96 -11.27 18.36
N GLY A 24 23.10 -10.20 17.58
CA GLY A 24 22.03 -9.25 17.34
C GLY A 24 20.86 -10.04 16.77
N SER A 25 19.78 -10.12 17.54
CA SER A 25 18.51 -10.66 17.07
C SER A 25 18.11 -9.89 15.82
N ALA A 26 18.26 -10.54 14.66
CA ALA A 26 17.64 -10.08 13.44
C ALA A 26 16.12 -10.17 13.67
N SER A 27 15.50 -9.03 13.99
CA SER A 27 14.05 -8.90 13.94
C SER A 27 13.64 -9.17 12.50
N GLY A 28 13.19 -10.40 12.24
CA GLY A 28 12.57 -10.76 10.98
C GLY A 28 11.38 -9.83 10.77
N ALA A 29 11.52 -8.91 9.82
CA ALA A 29 10.39 -8.14 9.35
C ALA A 29 9.42 -9.13 8.71
N THR A 30 8.35 -9.47 9.43
CA THR A 30 7.20 -10.15 8.85
C THR A 30 6.63 -9.21 7.81
N ALA A 31 6.79 -9.53 6.53
CA ALA A 31 6.09 -8.82 5.47
C ALA A 31 4.59 -8.88 5.78
N GLN A 32 3.99 -7.75 6.17
CA GLN A 32 2.56 -7.70 6.36
C GLN A 32 1.90 -7.89 5.01
N ASN A 33 1.17 -8.99 4.84
CA ASN A 33 0.37 -9.22 3.64
C ASN A 33 -0.63 -8.07 3.48
N SER A 34 -0.54 -7.33 2.38
CA SER A 34 -1.48 -6.27 2.05
C SER A 34 -2.78 -6.86 1.51
N VAL A 35 -3.92 -6.32 1.95
CA VAL A 35 -5.21 -6.62 1.32
C VAL A 35 -5.44 -5.57 0.24
N LYS A 36 -5.40 -5.97 -1.02
CA LYS A 36 -5.69 -5.09 -2.15
C LYS A 36 -7.16 -5.23 -2.56
N VAL A 37 -7.85 -4.10 -2.70
CA VAL A 37 -9.24 -4.01 -3.15
C VAL A 37 -9.26 -3.24 -4.47
N ASP A 38 -9.36 -3.99 -5.57
CA ASP A 38 -9.53 -3.43 -6.91
C ASP A 38 -10.99 -3.07 -7.17
N ILE A 39 -11.25 -1.82 -7.55
CA ILE A 39 -12.59 -1.31 -7.82
C ILE A 39 -12.70 -1.03 -9.31
N LEU A 40 -13.27 -1.98 -10.04
CA LEU A 40 -13.54 -1.83 -11.47
C LEU A 40 -14.82 -1.03 -11.66
N TYR A 41 -14.74 0.13 -12.32
CA TYR A 41 -15.88 1.01 -12.55
C TYR A 41 -15.87 1.65 -13.93
N GLU A 42 -17.01 2.22 -14.33
CA GLU A 42 -17.14 3.04 -15.54
C GLU A 42 -17.51 4.47 -15.16
N SER A 43 -16.87 5.46 -15.77
CA SER A 43 -17.06 6.88 -15.42
C SER A 43 -18.47 7.39 -15.65
N LYS A 44 -19.22 6.79 -16.58
CA LYS A 44 -20.60 7.13 -16.90
C LYS A 44 -21.64 6.17 -16.31
N CYS A 45 -21.22 5.16 -15.56
CA CYS A 45 -22.14 4.22 -14.90
C CYS A 45 -22.77 4.90 -13.66
N PRO A 46 -24.09 5.19 -13.68
CA PRO A 46 -24.73 5.93 -12.59
C PRO A 46 -24.69 5.16 -11.26
N PHE A 47 -24.86 3.84 -11.33
CA PHE A 47 -24.77 2.98 -10.15
C PHE A 47 -23.36 2.96 -9.57
N CYS A 48 -22.32 2.90 -10.42
CA CYS A 48 -20.93 2.90 -9.98
C CYS A 48 -20.58 4.20 -9.24
N PHE A 49 -21.08 5.34 -9.74
CA PHE A 49 -20.94 6.62 -9.07
C PHE A 49 -21.68 6.67 -7.72
N SER A 50 -22.94 6.25 -7.68
CA SER A 50 -23.73 6.19 -6.44
C SER A 50 -23.07 5.28 -5.41
N TRP A 51 -22.66 4.06 -5.79
CA TRP A 51 -21.99 3.13 -4.87
C TRP A 51 -20.67 3.68 -4.33
N LEU A 52 -19.81 4.26 -5.18
CA LEU A 52 -18.55 4.87 -4.73
C LEU A 52 -18.79 6.00 -3.71
N LYS A 53 -19.79 6.83 -3.97
CA LYS A 53 -20.09 8.01 -3.15
C LYS A 53 -20.86 7.71 -1.88
N GLU A 54 -21.83 6.80 -1.95
CA GLU A 54 -22.84 6.58 -0.91
C GLU A 54 -22.51 5.36 -0.04
N GLU A 55 -21.74 4.41 -0.55
CA GLU A 55 -21.38 3.19 0.17
C GLU A 55 -19.88 3.15 0.51
N LEU A 56 -19.02 3.21 -0.51
CA LEU A 56 -17.58 3.02 -0.27
C LEU A 56 -16.95 4.19 0.48
N HIS A 57 -17.18 5.42 0.02
CA HIS A 57 -16.57 6.60 0.62
C HIS A 57 -16.93 6.75 2.11
N PRO A 58 -18.21 6.62 2.54
CA PRO A 58 -18.55 6.67 3.96
C PRO A 58 -17.96 5.51 4.76
N ALA A 59 -17.86 4.31 4.18
CA ALA A 59 -17.24 3.17 4.86
C ALA A 59 -15.75 3.40 5.12
N VAL A 60 -15.02 3.94 4.14
CA VAL A 60 -13.60 4.30 4.26
C VAL A 60 -13.40 5.40 5.30
N GLU A 61 -14.24 6.45 5.28
CA GLU A 61 -14.21 7.52 6.28
C GLU A 61 -14.51 7.00 7.69
N HIS A 62 -15.49 6.10 7.84
CA HIS A 62 -15.86 5.52 9.11
C HIS A 62 -14.75 4.63 9.71
N LEU A 63 -14.05 3.86 8.87
CA LEU A 63 -12.91 3.06 9.29
C LEU A 63 -11.72 3.93 9.71
N GLY A 64 -11.47 5.00 8.96
CA GLY A 64 -10.36 5.93 9.20
C GLY A 64 -9.00 5.42 8.75
N ASP A 65 -8.13 6.36 8.37
CA ASP A 65 -6.82 6.09 7.77
C ASP A 65 -5.89 5.23 8.65
N ASP A 66 -5.97 5.39 9.98
CA ASP A 66 -5.12 4.65 10.91
C ASP A 66 -5.46 3.16 10.92
N VAL A 67 -6.74 2.81 10.84
CA VAL A 67 -7.20 1.41 10.78
C VAL A 67 -6.79 0.80 9.46
N LEU A 68 -7.02 1.50 8.35
CA LEU A 68 -6.67 1.05 7.00
C LEU A 68 -5.17 0.83 6.85
N ARG A 69 -4.35 1.76 7.37
CA ARG A 69 -2.89 1.65 7.37
C ARG A 69 -2.39 0.49 8.24
N LYS A 70 -2.95 0.33 9.45
CA LYS A 70 -2.58 -0.78 10.36
C LYS A 70 -2.97 -2.14 9.82
N ALA A 71 -4.09 -2.22 9.10
CA ALA A 71 -4.55 -3.44 8.43
C ALA A 71 -3.91 -3.65 7.05
N ASN A 72 -3.08 -2.71 6.58
CA ASN A 72 -2.43 -2.72 5.28
C ASN A 72 -3.44 -2.95 4.12
N ILE A 73 -4.56 -2.24 4.16
CA ILE A 73 -5.61 -2.29 3.12
C ILE A 73 -5.36 -1.17 2.11
N VAL A 74 -5.34 -1.51 0.82
CA VAL A 74 -5.13 -0.57 -0.29
C VAL A 74 -6.29 -0.68 -1.27
N PHE A 75 -6.95 0.45 -1.54
CA PHE A 75 -8.00 0.56 -2.55
C PHE A 75 -7.42 1.10 -3.86
N ASP A 76 -7.76 0.48 -4.98
CA ASP A 76 -7.27 0.85 -6.30
C ASP A 76 -8.45 1.02 -7.27
N PRO A 77 -8.91 2.26 -7.54
CA PRO A 77 -9.99 2.52 -8.47
C PRO A 77 -9.50 2.42 -9.92
N LEU A 78 -10.04 1.45 -10.66
CA LEU A 78 -9.65 1.10 -12.02
C LEU A 78 -10.79 1.44 -13.01
N PRO A 79 -10.66 2.50 -13.83
CA PRO A 79 -11.69 2.90 -14.79
C PRO A 79 -11.65 2.01 -16.03
N PHE A 80 -12.43 0.93 -16.02
CA PHE A 80 -12.57 0.02 -17.14
C PHE A 80 -13.99 -0.59 -17.18
N GLY A 81 -14.39 -1.24 -16.09
CA GLY A 81 -15.72 -1.84 -15.94
C GLY A 81 -16.08 -2.75 -17.11
N ASN A 82 -17.20 -2.47 -17.79
CA ASN A 82 -17.66 -3.27 -18.93
C ASN A 82 -17.12 -2.83 -20.29
N ALA A 83 -16.09 -1.97 -20.33
CA ALA A 83 -15.44 -1.62 -21.59
C ALA A 83 -14.86 -2.88 -22.27
N LYS A 84 -14.90 -2.89 -23.60
CA LYS A 84 -14.30 -3.95 -24.43
C LYS A 84 -13.08 -3.42 -25.13
N GLU A 85 -12.00 -4.17 -25.06
CA GLU A 85 -10.78 -3.92 -25.82
C GLU A 85 -10.91 -4.54 -27.22
N ILE A 86 -10.62 -3.75 -28.24
CA ILE A 86 -10.69 -4.13 -29.65
C ILE A 86 -9.31 -3.89 -30.28
N PRO A 87 -8.54 -4.95 -30.61
CA PRO A 87 -7.25 -4.80 -31.28
C PRO A 87 -7.44 -4.16 -32.66
N ASP A 88 -6.59 -3.19 -33.01
CA ASP A 88 -6.67 -2.46 -34.28
C ASP A 88 -5.91 -3.14 -35.44
N GLY A 89 -5.20 -4.24 -35.16
CA GLY A 89 -4.36 -4.96 -36.13
C GLY A 89 -3.03 -4.29 -36.49
N LYS A 90 -2.71 -3.14 -35.87
CA LYS A 90 -1.48 -2.34 -36.06
C LYS A 90 -0.64 -2.25 -34.78
N GLY A 91 -0.99 -3.04 -33.76
CA GLY A 91 -0.34 -3.04 -32.45
C GLY A 91 -0.95 -2.04 -31.46
N GLY A 92 -2.08 -1.42 -31.80
CA GLY A 92 -2.86 -0.57 -30.92
C GLY A 92 -4.19 -1.23 -30.51
N PHE A 93 -4.92 -0.50 -29.66
CA PHE A 93 -6.21 -0.90 -29.13
C PHE A 93 -7.21 0.25 -29.23
N SER A 94 -8.44 -0.08 -29.58
CA SER A 94 -9.61 0.78 -29.40
C SER A 94 -10.45 0.23 -28.24
N PHE A 95 -11.21 1.09 -27.59
CA PHE A 95 -12.07 0.70 -26.47
C PHE A 95 -13.52 1.07 -26.77
N GLU A 96 -14.43 0.12 -26.59
CA GLU A 96 -15.87 0.30 -26.68
C GLU A 96 -16.45 0.31 -25.26
N CYS A 97 -17.02 1.45 -24.86
CA CYS A 97 -17.75 1.59 -23.60
C CYS A 97 -19.27 1.45 -23.83
N GLN A 98 -20.03 1.19 -22.76
CA GLN A 98 -21.49 1.20 -22.79
C GLN A 98 -22.08 2.62 -22.87
#